data_AF-A0A2M7HWM4-F1
#
_entry.id   AF-A0A2M7HWM4-F1
#
_cell.length_a   1.000
_cell.length_b   1.000
_cell.length_c   1.000
_cell.angle_alpha   90.00
_cell.angle_beta   90.00
_cell.angle_gamma   90.00
#
_symmetry.space_group_name_H-M   'P 1'
#
loop_
_entity.id
_entity.type
_entity.pdbx_description
1 polymer ?
#
loop_
_entity_poly.entity_id
_entity_poly.type
_entity_poly.pdbx_seq_one_letter_code
_entity_poly.pdbx_strand_id
1 'polypeptide(L)'
;MQTHSTKGEKHLSDNAILLSTTDLKGNIKYVNQTFSQISEFSVNELQGSPHNIVRHADMPAAFKILWERIKGGKPWMGIVKNKTKHGGYYWVNAYVAPVYENGVIHEFQSVRRQATPEQIKAAETIYSDINQGKQPKALRKDRLGFSGKILLTMLVSIISTAVIASYSPLVAAIAGMSLACLTWYYLMQPLQRLVSIATNIIDDPVAMGVYTGRQDEIGKLDLALRFLITEIGGVVGRMADSASEIQEQSVNLKQTITNTWEHADSQSEQTTQAATAMEQMSASFAEVTGNIHRTASEMVSSHQAAQRGHSRLETVIDAIHQLSVQVSHFSDVVQTIEQDSHAIHQVLEVIRAIADQT
;
A
#
# COMPACT_ATOMS: atom_id res chain seq x y z
N MET A 1 -19.18 -11.82 22.20
CA MET A 1 -20.30 -12.10 21.27
C MET A 1 -20.08 -13.50 20.72
N GLN A 2 -20.94 -14.45 21.10
CA GLN A 2 -20.75 -15.89 20.90
C GLN A 2 -20.89 -16.26 19.41
N THR A 3 -19.87 -16.86 18.81
CA THR A 3 -19.95 -17.43 17.45
C THR A 3 -20.62 -18.81 17.53
N HIS A 4 -21.83 -18.91 16.97
CA HIS A 4 -22.48 -20.19 16.72
C HIS A 4 -21.62 -21.01 15.76
N SER A 5 -21.07 -22.12 16.26
CA SER A 5 -20.39 -23.14 15.47
C SER A 5 -21.42 -23.91 14.64
N THR A 6 -21.69 -23.46 13.41
CA THR A 6 -22.50 -24.22 12.45
C THR A 6 -21.65 -25.33 11.82
N LYS A 7 -22.01 -26.59 12.13
CA LYS A 7 -21.57 -27.82 11.41
C LYS A 7 -22.14 -27.89 9.98
N GLY A 8 -22.17 -26.78 9.26
CA GLY A 8 -22.84 -26.63 7.96
C GLY A 8 -21.85 -26.38 6.81
N GLU A 9 -22.38 -26.44 5.58
CA GLU A 9 -21.67 -25.98 4.39
C GLU A 9 -21.50 -24.46 4.43
N LYS A 10 -20.30 -24.00 4.08
CA LYS A 10 -20.01 -22.59 3.83
C LYS A 10 -19.83 -22.36 2.34
N HIS A 11 -20.37 -21.25 1.88
CA HIS A 11 -20.20 -20.78 0.50
C HIS A 11 -19.18 -19.65 0.45
N LEU A 12 -18.45 -19.61 -0.66
CA LEU A 12 -17.63 -18.46 -1.01
C LEU A 12 -18.56 -17.38 -1.60
N SER A 13 -18.05 -16.17 -1.79
CA SER A 13 -18.72 -15.24 -2.70
C SER A 13 -18.30 -15.53 -4.14
N ASP A 14 -19.12 -15.16 -5.12
CA ASP A 14 -18.88 -15.48 -6.53
C ASP A 14 -17.52 -14.97 -7.05
N ASN A 15 -17.04 -13.86 -6.48
CA ASN A 15 -15.75 -13.24 -6.84
C ASN A 15 -14.61 -13.60 -5.89
N ALA A 16 -14.84 -14.41 -4.86
CA ALA A 16 -13.79 -14.82 -3.94
C ALA A 16 -12.80 -15.77 -4.62
N ILE A 17 -11.52 -15.45 -4.47
CA ILE A 17 -10.42 -16.31 -4.90
C ILE A 17 -9.65 -16.75 -3.65
N LEU A 18 -9.45 -18.06 -3.53
CA LEU A 18 -8.55 -18.64 -2.53
C LEU A 18 -7.22 -18.88 -3.21
N LEU A 19 -6.18 -18.28 -2.66
CA LEU A 19 -4.81 -18.45 -3.14
C LEU A 19 -3.97 -19.09 -2.05
N SER A 20 -3.21 -20.11 -2.41
CA SER A 20 -2.19 -20.70 -1.55
C SER A 20 -0.98 -21.15 -2.36
N THR A 21 0.22 -20.98 -1.83
CA THR A 21 1.45 -21.61 -2.36
C THR A 21 2.01 -22.61 -1.35
N THR A 22 2.66 -23.66 -1.85
CA THR A 22 3.30 -24.68 -1.02
C THR A 22 4.72 -24.97 -1.50
N ASP A 23 5.58 -25.42 -0.58
CA ASP A 23 6.84 -26.06 -0.96
C ASP A 23 6.61 -27.37 -1.74
N LEU A 24 7.69 -27.98 -2.22
CA LEU A 24 7.64 -29.24 -2.97
C LEU A 24 7.16 -30.45 -2.15
N LYS A 25 7.14 -30.32 -0.81
CA LYS A 25 6.63 -31.33 0.13
C LYS A 25 5.14 -31.12 0.45
N GLY A 26 4.54 -30.00 0.04
CA GLY A 26 3.15 -29.66 0.28
C GLY A 26 2.89 -28.86 1.56
N ASN A 27 3.92 -28.28 2.17
CA ASN A 27 3.76 -27.35 3.30
C ASN A 27 3.44 -25.96 2.78
N ILE A 28 2.45 -25.30 3.38
CA ILE A 28 1.97 -23.99 2.96
C ILE A 28 3.05 -22.94 3.21
N LYS A 29 3.45 -22.22 2.15
CA LYS A 29 4.34 -21.04 2.25
C LYS A 29 3.52 -19.75 2.41
N TYR A 30 2.43 -19.65 1.68
CA TYR A 30 1.57 -18.47 1.66
C TYR A 30 0.10 -18.87 1.49
N VAL A 31 -0.79 -18.09 2.09
CA VAL A 31 -2.24 -18.09 1.87
C VAL A 31 -2.74 -16.64 1.86
N ASN A 32 -3.75 -16.34 1.03
CA ASN A 32 -4.40 -15.05 1.10
C ASN A 32 -5.43 -14.96 2.24
N GLN A 33 -5.85 -13.74 2.57
CA GLN A 33 -6.79 -13.48 3.66
C GLN A 33 -8.13 -14.21 3.48
N THR A 34 -8.63 -14.29 2.24
CA THR A 34 -9.89 -14.99 1.92
C THR A 34 -9.81 -16.48 2.28
N PHE A 35 -8.66 -17.13 2.03
CA PHE A 35 -8.44 -18.52 2.44
C PHE A 35 -8.48 -18.66 3.96
N SER A 36 -7.78 -17.79 4.70
CA SER A 36 -7.77 -17.81 6.16
C SER A 36 -9.18 -17.64 6.74
N GLN A 37 -9.95 -16.70 6.21
CA GLN A 37 -11.32 -16.41 6.67
C GLN A 37 -12.28 -17.58 6.47
N ILE A 38 -12.34 -18.16 5.26
CA ILE A 38 -13.29 -19.24 4.97
C ILE A 38 -12.93 -20.55 5.69
N SER A 39 -11.63 -20.84 5.81
CA SER A 39 -11.13 -22.04 6.49
C SER A 39 -11.17 -21.93 8.02
N GLU A 40 -11.31 -20.71 8.56
CA GLU A 40 -11.28 -20.39 9.99
C GLU A 40 -9.93 -20.68 10.68
N PHE A 41 -8.87 -20.90 9.90
CA PHE A 41 -7.51 -20.98 10.42
C PHE A 41 -6.84 -19.62 10.25
N SER A 42 -6.10 -19.17 11.26
CA SER A 42 -5.26 -17.98 11.12
C SER A 42 -4.11 -18.23 10.14
N VAL A 43 -3.58 -17.17 9.53
CA VAL A 43 -2.42 -17.26 8.63
C VAL A 43 -1.24 -17.96 9.31
N ASN A 44 -0.99 -17.65 10.59
CA ASN A 44 0.09 -18.24 11.38
C ASN A 44 -0.08 -19.75 11.60
N GLU A 45 -1.32 -20.25 11.70
CA GLU A 45 -1.59 -21.68 11.82
C GLU A 45 -1.45 -22.41 10.48
N LEU A 46 -1.75 -21.73 9.38
CA LEU A 46 -1.64 -22.29 8.04
C LEU A 46 -0.19 -22.30 7.55
N GLN A 47 0.58 -21.26 7.82
CA GLN A 47 1.94 -21.13 7.33
C GLN A 47 2.87 -22.18 7.96
N GLY A 48 3.62 -22.89 7.11
CA GLY A 48 4.47 -24.02 7.51
C GLY A 48 3.72 -25.34 7.73
N SER A 49 2.38 -25.30 7.89
CA SER A 49 1.58 -26.50 8.06
C SER A 49 1.40 -27.26 6.74
N PRO A 50 1.27 -28.60 6.77
CA PRO A 50 0.91 -29.37 5.59
C PRO A 50 -0.46 -28.96 5.06
N HIS A 51 -0.62 -28.85 3.73
CA HIS A 51 -1.87 -28.41 3.10
C HIS A 51 -3.08 -29.30 3.47
N ASN A 52 -2.83 -30.56 3.84
CA ASN A 52 -3.87 -31.50 4.25
C ASN A 52 -4.62 -31.09 5.54
N ILE A 53 -4.19 -30.04 6.27
CA ILE A 53 -4.89 -29.52 7.45
C ILE A 53 -6.35 -29.14 7.15
N VAL A 54 -6.63 -28.63 5.94
CA VAL A 54 -7.99 -28.28 5.48
C VAL A 54 -8.69 -29.42 4.74
N ARG A 55 -8.11 -30.61 4.65
CA ARG A 55 -8.70 -31.72 3.91
C ARG A 55 -9.91 -32.31 4.66
N HIS A 56 -11.03 -32.47 3.95
CA HIS A 56 -12.19 -33.18 4.46
C HIS A 56 -12.03 -34.71 4.36
N ALA A 57 -12.61 -35.46 5.29
CA ALA A 57 -12.53 -36.92 5.34
C ALA A 57 -13.16 -37.61 4.12
N ASP A 58 -14.30 -37.09 3.65
CA ASP A 58 -15.00 -37.59 2.45
C ASP A 58 -14.18 -37.53 1.16
N MET A 59 -13.08 -36.77 1.13
CA MET A 59 -12.28 -36.64 -0.07
C MET A 59 -11.52 -37.94 -0.37
N PRO A 60 -11.73 -38.56 -1.55
CA PRO A 60 -11.16 -39.85 -1.88
C PRO A 60 -9.64 -39.83 -1.94
N ALA A 61 -9.03 -41.02 -1.93
CA ALA A 61 -7.59 -41.20 -2.17
C ALA A 61 -7.13 -40.67 -3.56
N ALA A 62 -8.04 -40.14 -4.38
CA ALA A 62 -7.85 -39.57 -5.72
C ALA A 62 -6.86 -38.40 -5.82
N PHE A 63 -6.28 -37.92 -4.71
CA PHE A 63 -5.16 -36.98 -4.73
C PHE A 63 -3.85 -37.57 -5.31
N LYS A 64 -3.77 -38.89 -5.54
CA LYS A 64 -2.60 -39.47 -6.23
C LYS A 64 -2.36 -38.83 -7.60
N ILE A 65 -3.43 -38.63 -8.40
CA ILE A 65 -3.34 -38.02 -9.73
C ILE A 65 -2.94 -36.53 -9.64
N LEU A 66 -3.42 -35.80 -8.63
CA LEU A 66 -2.95 -34.44 -8.38
C LEU A 66 -1.42 -34.44 -8.25
N TRP A 67 -0.89 -35.24 -7.32
CA TRP A 67 0.55 -35.28 -7.05
C TRP A 67 1.36 -35.78 -8.26
N GLU A 68 0.89 -36.80 -8.97
CA GLU A 68 1.52 -37.28 -10.21
C GLU A 68 1.62 -36.18 -11.27
N ARG A 69 0.54 -35.40 -11.48
CA ARG A 69 0.53 -34.34 -12.49
C ARG A 69 1.44 -33.17 -12.12
N ILE A 70 1.30 -32.62 -10.90
CA ILE A 70 2.04 -31.41 -10.53
C ILE A 70 3.54 -31.69 -10.36
N LYS A 71 3.91 -32.87 -9.85
CA LYS A 71 5.33 -33.30 -9.82
C LYS A 71 5.88 -33.60 -11.21
N GLY A 72 5.02 -34.02 -12.14
CA GLY A 72 5.34 -34.17 -13.56
C GLY A 72 5.29 -32.87 -14.37
N GLY A 73 5.23 -31.70 -13.70
CA GLY A 73 5.25 -30.40 -14.37
C GLY A 73 3.94 -29.99 -15.04
N LYS A 74 2.84 -30.72 -14.83
CA LYS A 74 1.54 -30.49 -15.47
C LYS A 74 0.51 -29.97 -14.47
N PRO A 75 -0.33 -28.99 -14.86
CA PRO A 75 -1.39 -28.51 -13.99
C PRO A 75 -2.45 -29.58 -13.75
N TRP A 76 -3.14 -29.48 -12.61
CA TRP A 76 -4.28 -30.29 -12.23
C TRP A 76 -5.49 -29.41 -11.92
N MET A 77 -6.68 -29.91 -12.21
CA MET A 77 -7.94 -29.27 -11.86
C MET A 77 -8.89 -30.30 -11.24
N GLY A 78 -9.65 -29.90 -10.23
CA GLY A 78 -10.68 -30.75 -9.65
C GLY A 78 -11.49 -30.09 -8.54
N ILE A 79 -12.62 -30.72 -8.22
CA ILE A 79 -13.51 -30.29 -7.15
C ILE A 79 -13.00 -30.83 -5.82
N VAL A 80 -12.91 -29.96 -4.81
CA VAL A 80 -12.35 -30.31 -3.51
C VAL A 80 -13.28 -29.87 -2.39
N LYS A 81 -13.63 -30.81 -1.51
CA LYS A 81 -14.29 -30.57 -0.23
C LYS A 81 -13.21 -30.33 0.83
N ASN A 82 -13.22 -29.14 1.41
CA ASN A 82 -12.34 -28.78 2.52
C ASN A 82 -13.14 -28.68 3.81
N LYS A 83 -12.49 -28.96 4.94
CA LYS A 83 -13.04 -28.73 6.29
C LYS A 83 -12.58 -27.39 6.83
N THR A 84 -13.39 -26.78 7.68
CA THR A 84 -13.00 -25.61 8.47
C THR A 84 -12.44 -26.02 9.82
N LYS A 85 -11.79 -25.11 10.53
CA LYS A 85 -11.25 -25.34 11.88
C LYS A 85 -12.32 -25.81 12.87
N HIS A 86 -13.54 -25.25 12.79
CA HIS A 86 -14.64 -25.56 13.72
C HIS A 86 -15.61 -26.65 13.20
N GLY A 87 -15.20 -27.44 12.21
CA GLY A 87 -15.94 -28.64 11.79
C GLY A 87 -17.04 -28.41 10.76
N GLY A 88 -17.11 -27.23 10.13
CA GLY A 88 -17.85 -27.00 8.89
C GLY A 88 -17.08 -27.49 7.67
N TYR A 89 -17.63 -27.26 6.48
CA TYR A 89 -16.95 -27.59 5.21
C TYR A 89 -17.31 -26.61 4.10
N TYR A 90 -16.53 -26.61 3.02
CA TYR A 90 -16.78 -25.81 1.82
C TYR A 90 -16.24 -26.50 0.58
N TRP A 91 -16.90 -26.27 -0.56
CA TRP A 91 -16.54 -26.83 -1.85
C TRP A 91 -15.88 -25.80 -2.76
N VAL A 92 -14.80 -26.23 -3.41
CA VAL A 92 -14.05 -25.37 -4.34
C VAL A 92 -13.70 -26.10 -5.61
N ASN A 93 -13.74 -25.38 -6.72
CA ASN A 93 -13.06 -25.76 -7.95
C ASN A 93 -11.61 -25.30 -7.86
N ALA A 94 -10.69 -26.24 -7.68
CA ALA A 94 -9.27 -25.97 -7.47
C ALA A 94 -8.48 -26.21 -8.75
N TYR A 95 -7.69 -25.20 -9.13
CA TYR A 95 -6.62 -25.29 -10.11
C TYR A 95 -5.29 -25.29 -9.38
N VAL A 96 -4.40 -26.22 -9.70
CA VAL A 96 -3.07 -26.34 -9.09
C VAL A 96 -2.02 -26.44 -10.19
N ALA A 97 -1.00 -25.60 -10.14
CA ALA A 97 0.07 -25.56 -11.13
C ALA A 97 1.45 -25.49 -10.45
N PRO A 98 2.47 -26.14 -11.04
CA PRO A 98 3.86 -25.89 -10.66
C PRO A 98 4.29 -24.49 -11.07
N VAL A 99 5.01 -23.82 -10.18
CA VAL A 99 5.69 -22.55 -10.44
C VAL A 99 7.17 -22.85 -10.63
N TYR A 100 7.73 -22.33 -11.71
CA TYR A 100 9.13 -22.57 -12.09
C TYR A 100 9.97 -21.36 -11.72
N GLU A 101 11.17 -21.64 -11.20
CA GLU A 101 12.23 -20.66 -11.01
C GLU A 101 13.48 -21.23 -11.68
N ASN A 102 14.07 -20.48 -12.62
CA ASN A 102 15.24 -20.91 -13.40
C ASN A 102 15.06 -22.30 -14.09
N GLY A 103 13.85 -22.61 -14.55
CA GLY A 103 13.52 -23.86 -15.24
C GLY A 103 13.30 -25.07 -14.31
N VAL A 104 13.38 -24.90 -13.00
CA VAL A 104 13.12 -25.95 -12.00
C VAL A 104 11.85 -25.62 -11.24
N ILE A 105 11.05 -26.64 -10.89
CA ILE A 105 9.86 -26.44 -10.05
C ILE A 105 10.32 -25.98 -8.66
N HIS A 106 9.92 -24.77 -8.27
CA HIS A 106 10.27 -24.18 -6.98
C HIS A 106 9.14 -24.33 -5.95
N GLU A 107 7.89 -24.24 -6.41
CA GLU A 107 6.71 -24.35 -5.56
C GLU A 107 5.47 -24.80 -6.34
N PHE A 108 4.40 -25.12 -5.61
CA PHE A 108 3.08 -25.35 -6.19
C PHE A 108 2.14 -24.23 -5.79
N GLN A 109 1.40 -23.70 -6.77
CA GLN A 109 0.39 -22.68 -6.56
C GLN A 109 -0.99 -23.26 -6.78
N SER A 110 -1.93 -22.95 -5.88
CA SER A 110 -3.33 -23.29 -6.02
C SER A 110 -4.20 -22.04 -6.06
N VAL A 111 -5.04 -21.95 -7.08
CA VAL A 111 -6.09 -20.94 -7.22
C VAL A 111 -7.43 -21.65 -7.16
N ARG A 112 -8.35 -21.17 -6.33
CA ARG A 112 -9.64 -21.84 -6.13
C ARG A 112 -10.78 -20.85 -6.14
N ARG A 113 -11.89 -21.27 -6.74
CA ARG A 113 -13.17 -20.55 -6.77
C ARG A 113 -14.27 -21.47 -6.24
N GLN A 114 -15.44 -20.91 -6.02
CA GLN A 114 -16.61 -21.71 -5.67
C GLN A 114 -16.90 -22.78 -6.72
N ALA A 115 -17.20 -24.00 -6.27
CA ALA A 115 -17.71 -25.05 -7.15
C ALA A 115 -19.20 -24.82 -7.44
N THR A 116 -19.64 -25.12 -8.66
CA THR A 116 -21.08 -25.01 -8.99
C THR A 116 -21.87 -26.16 -8.34
N PRO A 117 -23.18 -25.99 -8.07
CA PRO A 117 -24.01 -27.05 -7.51
C PRO A 117 -23.98 -28.35 -8.34
N GLU A 118 -23.92 -28.24 -9.66
CA GLU A 118 -23.85 -29.39 -10.58
C GLU A 118 -22.52 -30.14 -10.42
N GLN A 119 -21.42 -29.39 -10.27
CA GLN A 119 -20.09 -29.95 -10.03
C GLN A 119 -20.01 -30.65 -8.67
N ILE A 120 -20.60 -30.06 -7.63
CA ILE A 120 -20.64 -30.66 -6.28
C ILE A 120 -21.41 -31.97 -6.32
N LYS A 121 -22.62 -31.99 -6.88
CA LYS A 121 -23.45 -33.20 -6.99
C LYS A 121 -22.75 -34.32 -7.77
N ALA A 122 -22.09 -33.97 -8.87
CA ALA A 122 -21.30 -34.92 -9.66
C ALA A 122 -20.11 -35.45 -8.85
N ALA A 123 -19.38 -34.57 -8.17
CA ALA A 123 -18.24 -34.93 -7.33
C ALA A 123 -18.66 -35.86 -6.18
N GLU A 124 -19.74 -35.55 -5.45
CA GLU A 124 -20.25 -36.40 -4.37
C GLU A 124 -20.57 -37.83 -4.83
N THR A 125 -21.25 -37.95 -5.98
CA THR A 125 -21.59 -39.26 -6.56
C THR A 125 -20.32 -40.05 -6.92
N ILE A 126 -19.40 -39.41 -7.64
CA ILE A 126 -18.15 -40.02 -8.11
C ILE A 126 -17.25 -40.38 -6.92
N TYR A 127 -17.12 -39.51 -5.94
CA TYR A 127 -16.24 -39.69 -4.78
C TYR A 127 -16.78 -40.75 -3.83
N SER A 128 -18.10 -40.82 -3.64
CA SER A 128 -18.74 -41.90 -2.88
C SER A 128 -18.48 -43.27 -3.52
N ASP A 129 -18.64 -43.39 -4.84
CA ASP A 129 -18.33 -44.62 -5.58
C ASP A 129 -16.85 -45.03 -5.40
N ILE A 130 -15.92 -44.09 -5.56
CA ILE A 130 -14.47 -44.34 -5.39
C ILE A 130 -14.14 -44.79 -3.96
N ASN A 131 -14.69 -44.12 -2.95
CA ASN A 131 -14.46 -44.46 -1.54
C ASN A 131 -14.99 -45.86 -1.19
N GLN A 132 -16.04 -46.32 -1.87
CA GLN A 132 -16.57 -47.68 -1.74
C GLN A 132 -15.82 -48.71 -2.60
N GLY A 133 -14.73 -48.33 -3.27
CA GLY A 133 -13.97 -49.20 -4.18
C GLY A 133 -14.70 -49.53 -5.49
N LYS A 134 -15.80 -48.84 -5.80
CA LYS A 134 -16.54 -48.98 -7.07
C LYS A 134 -15.93 -48.08 -8.13
N GLN A 135 -15.99 -48.49 -9.39
CA GLN A 135 -15.61 -47.63 -10.51
C GLN A 135 -16.83 -46.79 -10.93
N PRO A 136 -16.79 -45.45 -10.77
CA PRO A 136 -17.89 -44.56 -11.18
C PRO A 136 -18.18 -44.71 -12.67
N LYS A 137 -19.46 -44.67 -13.05
CA LYS A 137 -19.88 -44.78 -14.47
C LYS A 137 -19.17 -43.76 -15.36
N ALA A 138 -19.00 -42.53 -14.88
CA ALA A 138 -18.35 -41.44 -15.59
C ALA A 138 -16.85 -41.68 -15.87
N LEU A 139 -16.20 -42.57 -15.11
CA LEU A 139 -14.78 -42.92 -15.30
C LEU A 139 -14.59 -44.20 -16.13
N ARG A 140 -15.68 -44.84 -16.57
CA ARG A 140 -15.58 -45.97 -17.49
C ARG A 140 -15.17 -45.42 -18.84
N LYS A 141 -14.09 -45.95 -19.41
CA LYS A 141 -13.69 -45.60 -20.78
C LYS A 141 -14.84 -45.94 -21.71
N ASP A 142 -15.31 -44.94 -22.44
CA ASP A 142 -16.25 -45.16 -23.53
C ASP A 142 -15.59 -46.11 -24.54
N ARG A 143 -16.28 -47.21 -24.85
CA ARG A 143 -15.78 -48.21 -25.81
C ARG A 143 -15.76 -47.70 -27.25
N LEU A 144 -16.58 -46.69 -27.54
CA LEU A 144 -16.75 -46.07 -28.84
C LEU A 144 -16.65 -44.55 -28.66
N GLY A 145 -15.73 -43.92 -29.39
CA GLY A 145 -15.66 -42.45 -29.48
C GLY A 145 -16.87 -41.86 -30.20
N PHE A 146 -16.93 -40.53 -30.33
CA PHE A 146 -18.05 -39.83 -30.97
C PHE A 146 -18.34 -40.35 -32.40
N SER A 147 -17.30 -40.50 -33.23
CA SER A 147 -17.42 -41.08 -34.58
C SER A 147 -17.90 -42.53 -34.56
N GLY A 148 -17.44 -43.34 -33.60
CA GLY A 148 -17.90 -44.72 -33.42
C GLY A 148 -19.36 -44.81 -33.00
N LYS A 149 -19.84 -43.87 -32.17
CA LYS A 149 -21.26 -43.77 -31.80
C LYS A 149 -22.13 -43.43 -33.02
N ILE A 150 -21.71 -42.48 -33.86
CA ILE A 150 -22.39 -42.15 -35.12
C ILE A 150 -22.51 -43.41 -35.99
N LEU A 151 -21.38 -44.07 -36.26
CA LEU A 151 -21.34 -45.26 -37.12
C LEU A 151 -22.21 -46.40 -36.58
N LEU A 152 -22.18 -46.64 -35.27
CA LEU A 152 -23.04 -47.62 -34.61
C LEU A 152 -24.53 -47.27 -34.77
N THR A 153 -24.91 -46.01 -34.52
CA THR A 153 -26.32 -45.60 -34.67
C THR A 153 -26.80 -45.68 -36.11
N MET A 154 -25.95 -45.38 -37.09
CA MET A 154 -26.26 -45.56 -38.50
C MET A 154 -26.47 -47.04 -38.84
N LEU A 155 -25.57 -47.93 -38.38
CA LEU A 155 -25.69 -49.38 -38.58
C LEU A 155 -26.96 -49.94 -37.92
N VAL A 156 -27.25 -49.54 -36.68
CA VAL A 156 -28.47 -49.98 -35.97
C VAL A 156 -29.73 -49.50 -36.69
N SER A 157 -29.74 -48.26 -37.20
CA SER A 157 -30.87 -47.75 -37.97
C SER A 157 -31.07 -48.52 -39.29
N ILE A 158 -29.98 -48.82 -40.02
CA ILE A 158 -30.01 -49.60 -41.26
C ILE A 158 -30.53 -51.02 -40.99
N ILE A 159 -30.01 -51.70 -39.96
CA ILE A 159 -30.44 -53.06 -39.59
C ILE A 159 -31.90 -53.07 -39.15
N SER A 160 -32.30 -52.11 -38.31
CA SER A 160 -33.70 -51.98 -37.85
C SER A 160 -34.65 -51.76 -39.03
N THR A 161 -34.24 -50.94 -40.00
CA THR A 161 -35.01 -50.70 -41.23
C THR A 161 -35.12 -51.97 -42.07
N ALA A 162 -34.03 -52.74 -42.23
CA ALA A 162 -34.02 -53.99 -42.99
C ALA A 162 -34.93 -55.08 -42.38
N VAL A 163 -34.97 -55.19 -41.04
CA VAL A 163 -35.84 -56.14 -40.33
C VAL A 163 -37.32 -55.77 -40.50
N ILE A 164 -37.67 -54.50 -40.33
CA ILE A 164 -39.06 -54.04 -40.46
C ILE A 164 -39.53 -54.10 -41.93
N ALA A 165 -38.62 -53.92 -42.88
CA ALA A 165 -38.92 -54.00 -44.32
C ALA A 165 -39.43 -55.38 -44.76
N SER A 166 -39.11 -56.43 -44.00
CA SER A 166 -39.62 -57.78 -44.22
C SER A 166 -41.13 -57.91 -43.99
N TYR A 167 -41.74 -56.98 -43.24
CA TYR A 167 -43.18 -56.95 -42.97
C TYR A 167 -43.90 -55.94 -43.88
N SER A 168 -43.39 -54.71 -43.95
CA SER A 168 -43.92 -53.66 -44.82
C SER A 168 -42.82 -52.63 -45.14
N PRO A 169 -42.49 -52.42 -46.42
CA PRO A 169 -41.42 -51.50 -46.81
C PRO A 169 -41.73 -50.05 -46.47
N LEU A 170 -43.01 -49.65 -46.49
CA LEU A 170 -43.43 -48.28 -46.21
C LEU A 170 -43.31 -47.94 -44.71
N VAL A 171 -43.70 -48.87 -43.84
CA VAL A 171 -43.59 -48.70 -42.37
C VAL A 171 -42.13 -48.71 -41.94
N ALA A 172 -41.31 -49.55 -42.57
CA ALA A 172 -39.88 -49.62 -42.31
C ALA A 172 -39.15 -48.31 -42.59
N ALA A 173 -39.46 -47.66 -43.72
CA ALA A 173 -38.85 -46.39 -44.08
C ALA A 173 -39.17 -45.28 -43.06
N ILE A 174 -40.42 -45.19 -42.62
CA ILE A 174 -40.85 -44.19 -41.63
C ILE A 174 -40.23 -44.46 -40.25
N ALA A 175 -40.21 -45.72 -39.82
CA ALA A 175 -39.60 -46.12 -38.55
C ALA A 175 -38.09 -45.90 -38.53
N GLY A 176 -37.39 -46.24 -39.61
CA GLY A 176 -35.95 -46.01 -39.76
C GLY A 176 -35.59 -44.53 -39.77
N MET A 177 -36.34 -43.71 -40.52
CA MET A 177 -36.11 -42.26 -40.59
C MET A 177 -36.36 -41.58 -39.23
N SER A 178 -37.44 -41.94 -38.53
CA SER A 178 -37.74 -41.38 -37.21
C SER A 178 -36.69 -41.77 -36.16
N LEU A 179 -36.22 -43.02 -36.17
CA LEU A 179 -35.14 -43.48 -35.30
C LEU A 179 -33.80 -42.78 -35.62
N ALA A 180 -33.48 -42.58 -36.90
CA ALA A 180 -32.30 -41.85 -37.33
C ALA A 180 -32.33 -40.38 -36.88
N CYS A 181 -33.46 -39.68 -37.07
CA CYS A 181 -33.62 -38.30 -36.61
C CYS A 181 -33.53 -38.18 -35.09
N LEU A 182 -34.14 -39.11 -34.35
CA LEU A 182 -34.10 -39.12 -32.89
C LEU A 182 -32.68 -39.34 -32.36
N THR A 183 -31.96 -40.33 -32.91
CA THR A 183 -30.56 -40.60 -32.53
C THR A 183 -29.63 -39.45 -32.91
N TRP A 184 -29.82 -38.83 -34.08
CA TRP A 184 -29.11 -37.62 -34.49
C TRP A 184 -29.33 -36.47 -33.51
N TYR A 185 -30.58 -36.19 -33.14
CA TYR A 185 -30.92 -35.13 -32.19
C TYR A 185 -30.24 -35.34 -30.83
N TYR A 186 -30.33 -36.55 -30.25
CA TYR A 186 -29.68 -36.86 -28.98
C TYR A 186 -28.16 -36.75 -29.04
N LEU A 187 -27.54 -37.14 -30.16
CA LEU A 187 -26.08 -37.11 -30.30
C LEU A 187 -25.54 -35.69 -30.54
N MET A 188 -26.35 -34.80 -31.12
CA MET A 188 -25.99 -33.41 -31.39
C MET A 188 -26.27 -32.44 -30.24
N GLN A 189 -27.15 -32.79 -29.30
CA GLN A 189 -27.45 -31.92 -28.14
C GLN A 189 -26.20 -31.43 -27.36
N PRO A 190 -25.19 -32.27 -27.04
CA PRO A 190 -24.00 -31.79 -26.34
C PRO A 190 -23.19 -30.79 -27.17
N LEU A 191 -23.09 -31.00 -28.49
CA LEU A 191 -22.38 -30.09 -29.39
C LEU A 191 -23.09 -28.72 -29.45
N GLN A 192 -24.42 -28.70 -29.58
CA GLN A 192 -25.20 -27.46 -29.61
C GLN A 192 -25.02 -26.62 -28.34
N ARG A 193 -24.91 -27.27 -27.16
CA ARG A 193 -24.61 -26.57 -25.90
C ARG A 193 -23.24 -25.89 -25.93
N LEU A 194 -22.21 -26.60 -26.42
CA LEU A 194 -20.86 -26.02 -26.54
C LEU A 194 -20.83 -24.86 -27.54
N VAL A 195 -21.53 -24.98 -28.66
CA VAL A 195 -21.65 -23.91 -29.67
C VAL A 195 -22.34 -22.69 -29.08
N SER A 196 -23.38 -22.86 -28.28
CA SER A 196 -24.04 -21.75 -27.59
C SER A 196 -23.09 -21.04 -26.63
N ILE A 197 -22.28 -21.78 -25.85
CA ILE A 197 -21.26 -21.19 -24.98
C ILE A 197 -20.22 -20.42 -25.81
N ALA A 198 -19.72 -21.00 -26.90
CA ALA A 198 -18.75 -20.36 -27.78
C ALA A 198 -19.29 -19.08 -28.42
N THR A 199 -20.55 -19.10 -28.88
CA THR A 199 -21.22 -17.94 -29.47
C THR A 199 -21.39 -16.82 -28.43
N ASN A 200 -21.66 -17.16 -27.17
CA ASN A 200 -21.75 -16.18 -26.08
C ASN A 200 -20.39 -15.55 -25.71
N ILE A 201 -19.27 -16.20 -26.05
CA ILE A 201 -17.92 -15.65 -25.84
C ILE A 201 -17.61 -14.64 -26.96
N ILE A 202 -17.81 -15.04 -28.21
CA ILE A 202 -17.57 -14.19 -29.39
C ILE A 202 -18.47 -14.65 -30.54
N ASP A 203 -19.17 -13.70 -31.17
CA ASP A 203 -19.99 -13.93 -32.36
C ASP A 203 -19.63 -12.88 -33.43
N ASP A 204 -18.56 -13.16 -34.19
CA ASP A 204 -18.09 -12.33 -35.28
C ASP A 204 -17.84 -13.19 -36.53
N PRO A 205 -18.72 -13.11 -37.56
CA PRO A 205 -18.57 -13.85 -38.80
C PRO A 205 -17.28 -13.51 -39.57
N VAL A 206 -16.81 -12.27 -39.53
CA VAL A 206 -15.58 -11.87 -40.25
C VAL A 206 -14.38 -12.51 -39.58
N ALA A 207 -14.29 -12.39 -38.25
CA ALA A 207 -13.23 -13.04 -37.48
C ALA A 207 -13.26 -14.57 -37.70
N MET A 208 -14.44 -15.19 -37.70
CA MET A 208 -14.57 -16.62 -37.94
C MET A 208 -14.01 -17.03 -39.30
N GLY A 209 -14.35 -16.27 -40.35
CA GLY A 209 -13.82 -16.49 -41.70
C GLY A 209 -12.30 -16.37 -41.78
N VAL A 210 -11.72 -15.34 -41.13
CA VAL A 210 -10.28 -15.09 -41.15
C VAL A 210 -9.49 -16.11 -40.34
N TYR A 211 -9.91 -16.41 -39.11
CA TYR A 211 -9.13 -17.25 -38.20
C TYR A 211 -9.34 -18.75 -38.41
N THR A 212 -10.50 -19.16 -38.90
CA THR A 212 -10.88 -20.58 -38.99
C THR A 212 -11.11 -21.06 -40.43
N GLY A 213 -11.38 -20.15 -41.37
CA GLY A 213 -11.77 -20.49 -42.74
C GLY A 213 -13.16 -21.13 -42.85
N ARG A 214 -13.98 -21.06 -41.79
CA ARG A 214 -15.30 -21.70 -41.70
C ARG A 214 -16.32 -20.78 -41.03
N GLN A 215 -17.60 -21.10 -41.19
CA GLN A 215 -18.75 -20.41 -40.59
C GLN A 215 -19.68 -21.36 -39.82
N ASP A 216 -19.26 -22.61 -39.65
CA ASP A 216 -20.04 -23.66 -39.00
C ASP A 216 -19.77 -23.70 -37.49
N GLU A 217 -20.44 -24.63 -36.80
CA GLU A 217 -20.31 -24.87 -35.37
C GLU A 217 -18.86 -25.11 -34.92
N ILE A 218 -18.06 -25.73 -35.78
CA ILE A 218 -16.64 -25.99 -35.52
C ILE A 218 -15.83 -24.70 -35.61
N GLY A 219 -16.13 -23.84 -36.60
CA GLY A 219 -15.56 -22.49 -36.70
C GLY A 219 -15.86 -21.66 -35.46
N LYS A 220 -17.09 -21.70 -34.93
CA LYS A 220 -17.45 -21.01 -33.69
C LYS A 220 -16.63 -21.47 -32.48
N LEU A 221 -16.46 -22.79 -32.33
CA LEU A 221 -15.68 -23.37 -31.23
C LEU A 221 -14.18 -23.01 -31.33
N ASP A 222 -13.58 -23.13 -32.53
CA ASP A 222 -12.17 -22.78 -32.76
C ASP A 222 -11.93 -21.28 -32.50
N LEU A 223 -12.81 -20.41 -33.02
CA LEU A 223 -12.72 -18.97 -32.79
C LEU A 223 -12.77 -18.63 -31.30
N ALA A 224 -13.72 -19.20 -30.54
CA ALA A 224 -13.85 -18.94 -29.12
C ALA A 224 -12.59 -19.38 -28.33
N LEU A 225 -12.00 -20.53 -28.68
CA LEU A 225 -10.77 -21.00 -28.04
C LEU A 225 -9.57 -20.07 -28.34
N ARG A 226 -9.40 -19.68 -29.61
CA ARG A 226 -8.33 -18.75 -30.01
C ARG A 226 -8.52 -17.38 -29.37
N PHE A 227 -9.76 -16.90 -29.30
CA PHE A 227 -10.12 -15.66 -28.63
C PHE A 227 -9.71 -15.71 -27.16
N LEU A 228 -10.11 -16.75 -26.41
CA LEU A 228 -9.75 -16.90 -25.00
C LEU A 228 -8.23 -17.00 -24.78
N ILE A 229 -7.51 -17.72 -25.63
CA ILE A 229 -6.04 -17.80 -25.55
C ILE A 229 -5.42 -16.41 -25.76
N THR A 230 -5.92 -15.65 -26.73
CA THR A 230 -5.44 -14.30 -27.04
C THR A 230 -5.79 -13.31 -25.93
N GLU A 231 -7.00 -13.39 -25.38
CA GLU A 231 -7.47 -12.56 -24.27
C GLU A 231 -6.64 -12.80 -23.01
N ILE A 232 -6.43 -14.07 -22.63
CA ILE A 232 -5.55 -14.44 -21.52
C ILE A 232 -4.12 -13.96 -21.78
N GLY A 233 -3.60 -14.13 -23.00
CA GLY A 233 -2.28 -13.64 -23.39
C GLY A 233 -2.15 -12.12 -23.24
N GLY A 234 -3.17 -11.36 -23.64
CA GLY A 234 -3.20 -9.90 -23.49
C GLY A 234 -3.27 -9.44 -22.04
N VAL A 235 -4.03 -10.14 -21.18
CA VAL A 235 -4.06 -9.87 -19.74
C VAL A 235 -2.69 -10.15 -19.10
N VAL A 236 -2.06 -11.27 -19.44
CA VAL A 236 -0.71 -11.62 -18.96
C VAL A 236 0.32 -10.59 -19.43
N GLY A 237 0.24 -10.15 -20.70
CA GLY A 237 1.10 -9.10 -21.24
C GLY A 237 1.01 -7.81 -20.45
N ARG A 238 -0.21 -7.28 -20.23
CA ARG A 238 -0.41 -6.07 -19.42
C ARG A 238 0.09 -6.24 -17.98
N MET A 239 -0.08 -7.42 -17.38
CA MET A 239 0.42 -7.69 -16.04
C MET A 239 1.96 -7.68 -16.00
N ALA A 240 2.62 -8.19 -17.05
CA ALA A 240 4.07 -8.13 -17.18
C ALA A 240 4.57 -6.69 -17.37
N ASP A 241 3.89 -5.89 -18.20
CA ASP A 241 4.21 -4.47 -18.41
C ASP A 241 4.09 -3.70 -17.09
N SER A 242 2.99 -3.86 -16.34
CA SER A 242 2.81 -3.24 -15.02
C SER A 242 3.86 -3.69 -14.01
N ALA A 243 4.27 -4.96 -14.03
CA ALA A 243 5.34 -5.44 -13.15
C ALA A 243 6.69 -4.78 -13.50
N SER A 244 6.98 -4.59 -14.79
CA SER A 244 8.18 -3.87 -15.25
C SER A 244 8.16 -2.41 -14.83
N GLU A 245 7.01 -1.73 -14.94
CA GLU A 245 6.85 -0.34 -14.49
C GLU A 245 7.06 -0.21 -12.97
N ILE A 246 6.48 -1.12 -12.18
CA ILE A 246 6.70 -1.16 -10.72
C ILE A 246 8.19 -1.38 -10.40
N GLN A 247 8.87 -2.24 -11.16
CA GLN A 247 10.29 -2.49 -10.96
C GLN A 247 11.13 -1.24 -11.26
N GLU A 248 10.84 -0.51 -12.34
CA GLU A 248 11.48 0.75 -12.67
C GLU A 248 11.24 1.82 -11.59
N GLN A 249 9.98 1.96 -11.15
CA GLN A 249 9.62 2.85 -10.05
C GLN A 249 10.34 2.48 -8.74
N SER A 250 10.53 1.18 -8.46
CA SER A 250 11.27 0.72 -7.29
C SER A 250 12.75 1.12 -7.35
N VAL A 251 13.37 1.05 -8.53
CA VAL A 251 14.75 1.52 -8.74
C VAL A 251 14.85 3.03 -8.54
N ASN A 252 13.93 3.81 -9.11
CA ASN A 252 13.88 5.26 -8.92
C ASN A 252 13.64 5.64 -7.46
N LEU A 253 12.74 4.94 -6.76
CA LEU A 253 12.47 5.15 -5.34
C LEU A 253 13.73 4.89 -4.50
N LYS A 254 14.48 3.82 -4.81
CA LYS A 254 15.75 3.53 -4.12
C LYS A 254 16.77 4.66 -4.30
N GLN A 255 16.86 5.25 -5.50
CA GLN A 255 17.72 6.40 -5.74
C GLN A 255 17.26 7.63 -4.94
N THR A 256 15.96 7.93 -4.95
CA THR A 256 15.40 9.05 -4.16
C THR A 256 15.65 8.88 -2.66
N ILE A 257 15.52 7.66 -2.13
CA ILE A 257 15.84 7.37 -0.72
C ILE A 257 17.31 7.67 -0.42
N THR A 258 18.22 7.28 -1.33
CA THR A 258 19.66 7.52 -1.17
C THR A 258 19.97 9.03 -1.16
N ASN A 259 19.43 9.78 -2.12
CA ASN A 259 19.61 11.24 -2.17
C ASN A 259 18.98 11.92 -0.93
N THR A 260 17.83 11.43 -0.46
CA THR A 260 17.17 11.96 0.74
C THR A 260 18.03 11.73 1.99
N TRP A 261 18.70 10.58 2.08
CA TRP A 261 19.65 10.30 3.17
C TRP A 261 20.83 11.27 3.16
N GLU A 262 21.43 11.53 2.00
CA GLU A 262 22.52 12.51 1.87
C GLU A 262 22.06 13.93 2.27
N HIS A 263 20.85 14.34 1.87
CA HIS A 263 20.28 15.62 2.28
C HIS A 263 19.99 15.68 3.78
N ALA A 264 19.47 14.61 4.38
CA ALA A 264 19.21 14.56 5.82
C ALA A 264 20.51 14.67 6.64
N ASP A 265 21.59 14.04 6.17
CA ASP A 265 22.92 14.12 6.80
C ASP A 265 23.49 15.55 6.73
N SER A 266 23.50 16.15 5.54
CA SER A 266 23.93 17.54 5.38
C SER A 266 23.08 18.54 6.17
N GLN A 267 21.76 18.32 6.23
CA GLN A 267 20.86 19.14 7.04
C GLN A 267 21.17 19.00 8.54
N SER A 268 21.50 17.79 9.01
CA SER A 268 21.92 17.57 10.39
C SER A 268 23.19 18.35 10.70
N GLU A 269 24.19 18.30 9.82
CA GLU A 269 25.44 19.06 9.98
C GLU A 269 25.18 20.58 10.03
N GLN A 270 24.37 21.12 9.13
CA GLN A 270 23.96 22.53 9.13
C GLN A 270 23.23 22.91 10.42
N THR A 271 22.39 22.03 10.95
CA THR A 271 21.68 22.25 12.21
C THR A 271 22.65 22.30 13.38
N THR A 272 23.66 21.43 13.40
CA THR A 272 24.74 21.47 14.40
C THR A 272 25.51 22.79 14.33
N GLN A 273 25.89 23.26 13.13
CA GLN A 273 26.57 24.55 12.96
C GLN A 273 25.71 25.72 13.43
N ALA A 274 24.41 25.72 13.12
CA ALA A 274 23.47 26.73 13.59
C ALA A 274 23.37 26.75 15.12
N ALA A 275 23.35 25.57 15.77
CA ALA A 275 23.37 25.46 17.23
C ALA A 275 24.65 26.07 17.82
N THR A 276 25.82 25.77 17.25
CA THR A 276 27.10 26.38 17.68
C THR A 276 27.10 27.90 17.51
N ALA A 277 26.56 28.42 16.39
CA ALA A 277 26.44 29.86 16.19
C ALA A 277 25.51 30.52 17.22
N MET A 278 24.42 29.85 17.60
CA MET A 278 23.51 30.32 18.66
C MET A 278 24.19 30.32 20.03
N GLU A 279 25.00 29.32 20.36
CA GLU A 279 25.81 29.30 21.59
C GLU A 279 26.80 30.48 21.63
N GLN A 280 27.53 30.74 20.54
CA GLN A 280 28.44 31.89 20.47
C GLN A 280 27.70 33.23 20.58
N MET A 281 26.54 33.34 19.95
CA MET A 281 25.71 34.54 20.04
C MET A 281 25.22 34.78 21.46
N SER A 282 24.82 33.72 22.17
CA SER A 282 24.43 33.80 23.58
C SER A 282 25.58 34.30 24.47
N ALA A 283 26.80 33.81 24.23
CA ALA A 283 28.00 34.29 24.93
C ALA A 283 28.26 35.78 24.66
N SER A 284 28.18 36.22 23.40
CA SER A 284 28.32 37.64 23.03
C SER A 284 27.24 38.52 23.69
N PHE A 285 25.99 38.06 23.77
CA PHE A 285 24.92 38.78 24.47
C PHE A 285 25.21 38.93 25.97
N ALA A 286 25.75 37.88 26.61
CA ALA A 286 26.15 37.93 28.01
C ALA A 286 27.28 38.95 28.23
N GLU A 287 28.27 38.99 27.33
CA GLU A 287 29.34 40.00 27.37
C GLU A 287 28.82 41.43 27.21
N VAL A 288 27.95 41.66 26.22
CA VAL A 288 27.32 42.97 25.99
C VAL A 288 26.52 43.42 27.21
N THR A 289 25.77 42.51 27.84
CA THR A 289 25.01 42.82 29.07
C THR A 289 25.95 43.18 30.22
N GLY A 290 27.06 42.45 30.37
CA GLY A 290 28.10 42.78 31.35
C GLY A 290 28.71 44.17 31.11
N ASN A 291 28.98 44.53 29.84
CA ASN A 291 29.48 45.86 29.48
C ASN A 291 28.46 46.96 29.78
N ILE A 292 27.17 46.75 29.46
CA ILE A 292 26.09 47.69 29.80
C ILE A 292 26.04 47.91 31.32
N HIS A 293 26.16 46.85 32.12
CA HIS A 293 26.14 46.97 33.57
C HIS A 293 27.34 47.77 34.11
N ARG A 294 28.55 47.55 33.56
CA ARG A 294 29.75 48.32 33.90
C ARG A 294 29.60 49.79 33.54
N THR A 295 29.17 50.09 32.31
CA THR A 295 28.93 51.46 31.84
C THR A 295 27.88 52.18 32.69
N ALA A 296 26.81 51.48 33.08
CA ALA A 296 25.80 52.05 33.97
C ALA A 296 26.38 52.42 35.34
N SER A 297 27.20 51.55 35.93
CA SER A 297 27.90 51.83 37.19
C SER A 297 28.88 53.01 37.08
N GLU A 298 29.66 53.07 36.00
CA GLU A 298 30.57 54.19 35.72
C GLU A 298 29.81 55.51 35.54
N MET A 299 28.65 55.47 34.87
CA MET A 299 27.78 56.63 34.69
C MET A 299 27.23 57.14 36.04
N VAL A 300 26.82 56.24 36.95
CA VAL A 300 26.42 56.61 38.32
C VAL A 300 27.57 57.30 39.05
N SER A 301 28.79 56.75 38.96
CA SER A 301 29.97 57.35 39.59
C SER A 301 30.33 58.73 39.01
N SER A 302 30.24 58.88 37.69
CA SER A 302 30.48 60.14 36.98
C SER A 302 29.42 61.18 37.34
N HIS A 303 28.16 60.78 37.47
CA HIS A 303 27.08 61.64 37.92
C HIS A 303 27.33 62.15 39.35
N GLN A 304 27.73 61.27 40.27
CA GLN A 304 28.13 61.69 41.63
C GLN A 304 29.34 62.63 41.64
N ALA A 305 30.33 62.41 40.77
CA ALA A 305 31.48 63.29 40.66
C ALA A 305 31.07 64.67 40.13
N ALA A 306 30.19 64.72 39.13
CA ALA A 306 29.62 65.97 38.61
C ALA A 306 28.81 66.73 39.67
N GLN A 307 27.98 66.03 40.46
CA GLN A 307 27.25 66.63 41.59
C GLN A 307 28.19 67.20 42.65
N ARG A 308 29.26 66.47 43.01
CA ARG A 308 30.30 66.99 43.92
C ARG A 308 31.01 68.21 43.34
N GLY A 309 31.31 68.19 42.04
CA GLY A 309 31.88 69.35 41.33
C GLY A 309 30.94 70.56 41.36
N HIS A 310 29.64 70.34 41.13
CA HIS A 310 28.62 71.38 41.19
C HIS A 310 28.53 72.02 42.58
N SER A 311 28.42 71.23 43.65
CA SER A 311 28.40 71.74 45.02
C SER A 311 29.67 72.52 45.39
N ARG A 312 30.84 72.09 44.91
CA ARG A 312 32.08 72.86 45.07
C ARG A 312 32.03 74.20 44.32
N LEU A 313 31.48 74.24 43.11
CA LEU A 313 31.31 75.49 42.37
C LEU A 313 30.35 76.45 43.07
N GLU A 314 29.24 75.97 43.65
CA GLU A 314 28.36 76.80 44.49
C GLU A 314 29.12 77.43 45.66
N THR A 315 29.96 76.64 46.35
CA THR A 315 30.79 77.16 47.46
C THR A 315 31.76 78.24 46.98
N VAL A 316 32.35 78.09 45.78
CA VAL A 316 33.23 79.10 45.18
C VAL A 316 32.45 80.36 44.81
N ILE A 317 31.25 80.23 44.26
CA ILE A 317 30.37 81.36 43.94
C ILE A 317 30.04 82.15 45.21
N ASP A 318 29.67 81.48 46.30
CA ASP A 318 29.40 82.10 47.60
C ASP A 318 30.63 82.83 48.15
N ALA A 319 31.83 82.22 48.04
CA ALA A 319 33.07 82.85 48.47
C ALA A 319 33.42 84.10 47.64
N ILE A 320 33.21 84.05 46.31
CA ILE A 320 33.37 85.22 45.43
C ILE A 320 32.38 86.33 45.81
N HIS A 321 31.13 85.97 46.11
CA HIS A 321 30.12 86.94 46.55
C HIS A 321 30.52 87.59 47.88
N GLN A 322 30.98 86.81 48.87
CA GLN A 322 31.51 87.33 50.14
C GLN A 322 32.71 88.26 49.93
N LEU A 323 33.64 87.88 49.05
CA LEU A 323 34.79 88.70 48.69
C LEU A 323 34.34 90.02 48.05
N SER A 324 33.37 89.99 47.14
CA SER A 324 32.80 91.20 46.53
C SER A 324 32.20 92.14 47.58
N VAL A 325 31.48 91.61 48.57
CA VAL A 325 30.92 92.39 49.68
C VAL A 325 32.04 93.01 50.53
N GLN A 326 33.10 92.24 50.85
CA GLN A 326 34.25 92.75 51.59
C GLN A 326 34.99 93.87 50.85
N VAL A 327 35.18 93.72 49.52
CA VAL A 327 35.80 94.74 48.68
C VAL A 327 34.94 96.01 48.65
N SER A 328 33.60 95.89 48.56
CA SER A 328 32.70 97.04 48.65
C SER A 328 32.82 97.77 49.98
N HIS A 329 32.80 97.03 51.10
CA HIS A 329 32.97 97.61 52.44
C HIS A 329 34.34 98.29 52.60
N PHE A 330 35.41 97.70 52.06
CA PHE A 330 36.73 98.33 52.06
C PHE A 330 36.73 99.65 51.27
N SER A 331 36.04 99.70 50.12
CA SER A 331 35.85 100.94 49.36
C SER A 331 35.15 102.03 50.18
N ASP A 332 34.10 101.69 50.92
CA ASP A 332 33.38 102.64 51.80
C ASP A 332 34.27 103.18 52.93
N VAL A 333 35.11 102.33 53.53
CA VAL A 333 36.08 102.75 54.54
C VAL A 333 37.13 103.69 53.94
N VAL A 334 37.64 103.39 52.74
CA VAL A 334 38.60 104.27 52.05
C VAL A 334 37.96 105.63 51.72
N GLN A 335 36.70 105.65 51.27
CA GLN A 335 35.95 106.88 51.01
C GLN A 335 35.79 107.72 52.30
N THR A 336 35.50 107.05 53.43
CA THR A 336 35.40 107.72 54.74
C THR A 336 36.73 108.32 55.17
N ILE A 337 37.84 107.58 55.00
CA ILE A 337 39.19 108.09 55.30
C ILE A 337 39.57 109.27 54.40
N GLU A 338 39.23 109.22 53.11
CA GLU A 338 39.43 110.35 52.19
C GLU A 338 38.68 111.60 52.70
N GLN A 339 37.43 111.42 53.11
CA GLN A 339 36.59 112.50 53.63
C GLN A 339 37.14 113.08 54.94
N ASP A 340 37.60 112.23 55.87
CA ASP A 340 38.27 112.64 57.10
C ASP A 340 39.60 113.36 56.83
N SER A 341 40.38 112.88 55.85
CA SER A 341 41.62 113.55 55.43
C SER A 341 41.34 114.93 54.84
N HIS A 342 40.25 115.09 54.08
CA HIS A 342 39.82 116.38 53.55
C HIS A 342 39.39 117.34 54.67
N ALA A 343 38.67 116.83 55.67
CA ALA A 343 38.28 117.59 56.85
C ALA A 343 39.51 118.05 57.67
N ILE A 344 40.50 117.17 57.86
CA ILE A 344 41.78 117.53 58.50
C ILE A 344 42.51 118.59 57.67
N HIS A 345 42.51 118.47 56.33
CA HIS A 345 43.14 119.47 55.48
C HIS A 345 42.48 120.85 55.58
N GLN A 346 41.14 120.90 55.64
CA GLN A 346 40.41 122.14 55.93
C GLN A 346 40.78 122.74 57.30
N VAL A 347 40.90 121.91 58.34
CA VAL A 347 41.35 122.37 59.66
C VAL A 347 42.78 122.91 59.59
N LEU A 348 43.68 122.25 58.85
CA LEU A 348 45.05 122.72 58.64
C LEU A 348 45.10 124.04 57.86
N GLU A 349 44.24 124.25 56.86
CA GLU A 349 44.12 125.55 56.18
C GLU A 349 43.62 126.66 57.13
N VAL A 350 42.64 126.37 57.99
CA VAL A 350 42.17 127.32 59.02
C VAL A 350 43.30 127.66 60.00
N ILE A 351 44.07 126.67 60.46
CA ILE A 351 45.23 126.91 61.34
C ILE A 351 46.30 127.75 60.63
N ARG A 352 46.58 127.46 59.36
CA ARG A 352 47.54 128.23 58.57
C ARG A 352 47.08 129.67 58.35
N ALA A 353 45.79 129.89 58.08
CA ALA A 353 45.22 131.21 57.96
C ALA A 353 45.27 132.00 59.28
N ILE A 354 45.12 131.35 60.44
CA ILE A 354 45.30 131.97 61.76
C ILE A 354 46.78 132.30 62.01
N ALA A 355 47.70 131.40 61.64
CA ALA A 355 49.14 131.60 61.81
C ALA A 355 49.69 132.73 60.92
N ASP A 356 49.16 132.92 59.71
CA ASP A 356 49.52 134.06 58.84
C ASP A 356 48.89 135.40 59.33
N GLN A 357 47.97 135.35 60.31
CA GLN A 357 47.32 136.51 60.94
C GLN A 357 47.96 136.95 62.27
N THR A 358 48.91 136.18 62.81
CA THR A 358 49.69 136.46 64.04
C THR A 358 51.16 136.63 63.73
#